data_AF-A0A6J4MBA9-F1
#
_entry.id   AF-A0A6J4MBA9-F1
#
_cell.length_a   1.000
_cell.length_b   1.000
_cell.length_c   1.000
_cell.angle_alpha   90.00
_cell.angle_beta   90.00
_cell.angle_gamma   90.00
#
_symmetry.space_group_name_H-M   'P 1'
#
loop_
_entity.id
_entity.type
_entity.pdbx_description
1 polymer ?
#
loop_
_entity_poly.entity_id
_entity_poly.type
_entity_poly.pdbx_seq_one_letter_code
_entity_poly.pdbx_strand_id
1 'polypeptide(L)'
;MLRLSPGWLAAAALGCVLWGAAARGVGRPWRWGIAAALALGVIIGAWHQLRLGEGARDWERVRSADELRAADELRQGLDDIFDRDTLAAAQAARAAGNARGANQALFDRLESIRRERGVTALAVYEPDGSPLAWAGEHRGTVPDSVRAGLSFSSYSAGPLFGYVYFTHRLPNGRVAVAAELLEAHVEVGEGTPPYAETFAERFGVAPRFTTPEFAPQDSAWDWKGYQGRRILSVVFTTLTQERWRERVVLGGRWGVAGAWLLSVLLLGAAWARTSRGWGIPLAAVALALFVLPLGAMGAPGDLFSPLGFVLPVPGDPTLGQLLVVLAALAVGLLSRSRSLPLADRVPLALRALLAGGALAGAAALVRASASPAA
;
A
#
# COMPACT_ATOMS: atom_id res chain seq x y z
N MET A 1 11.62 25.76 6.52
CA MET A 1 10.96 24.90 5.51
C MET A 1 11.53 25.23 4.13
N LEU A 2 12.24 24.29 3.50
CA LEU A 2 12.87 24.49 2.18
C LEU A 2 11.78 24.48 1.09
N ARG A 3 11.57 25.61 0.42
CA ARG A 3 10.76 25.67 -0.81
C ARG A 3 11.60 25.12 -1.96
N LEU A 4 11.58 23.80 -2.15
CA LEU A 4 12.10 23.20 -3.38
C LEU A 4 11.30 23.77 -4.55
N SER A 5 11.94 24.64 -5.36
CA SER A 5 11.26 25.25 -6.51
C SER A 5 10.92 24.16 -7.53
N PRO A 6 9.76 24.19 -8.20
CA PRO A 6 9.39 23.19 -9.21
C PRO A 6 10.38 23.14 -10.41
N GLY A 7 11.35 24.05 -10.49
CA GLY A 7 12.37 24.08 -11.54
C GLY A 7 13.24 22.83 -11.63
N TRP A 8 13.51 22.13 -10.51
CA TRP A 8 14.30 20.90 -10.55
C TRP A 8 13.56 19.74 -11.22
N LEU A 9 12.22 19.71 -11.14
CA LEU A 9 11.37 18.72 -11.81
C LEU A 9 11.39 18.92 -13.32
N ALA A 10 11.28 20.18 -13.77
CA ALA A 10 11.42 20.54 -15.17
C ALA A 10 12.80 20.16 -15.71
N ALA A 11 13.87 20.41 -14.94
CA ALA A 11 15.23 20.01 -15.29
C ALA A 11 15.38 18.48 -15.38
N ALA A 12 14.80 17.72 -14.45
CA ALA A 12 14.86 16.26 -14.47
C ALA A 12 14.07 15.65 -15.65
N ALA A 13 12.88 16.18 -15.96
CA ALA A 13 12.09 15.78 -17.11
C ALA A 13 12.82 16.08 -18.43
N LEU A 14 13.40 17.28 -18.56
CA LEU A 14 14.24 17.65 -19.70
C LEU A 14 15.46 16.73 -19.82
N GLY A 15 16.10 16.37 -18.70
CA GLY A 15 17.20 15.41 -18.67
C GLY A 15 16.84 14.04 -19.23
N CYS A 16 15.64 13.53 -18.90
CA CYS A 16 15.15 12.25 -19.43
C CYS A 16 14.94 12.29 -20.96
N VAL A 17 14.35 13.38 -21.46
CA VAL A 17 14.10 13.58 -22.89
C VAL A 17 15.41 13.76 -23.66
N LEU A 18 16.31 14.60 -23.14
CA LEU A 18 17.63 14.82 -23.73
C LEU A 18 18.45 13.52 -23.76
N TRP A 19 18.37 12.69 -22.71
CA TRP A 19 18.99 11.37 -22.70
C TRP A 19 18.41 10.44 -23.77
N GLY A 20 17.08 10.36 -23.90
CA GLY A 20 16.43 9.53 -24.93
C GLY A 20 16.82 9.93 -26.37
N ALA A 21 17.00 11.23 -26.61
CA ALA A 21 17.44 11.78 -27.89
C ALA A 21 18.95 11.58 -28.15
N ALA A 22 19.79 11.70 -27.11
CA ALA A 22 21.24 11.69 -27.24
C ALA A 22 21.87 10.30 -27.12
N ALA A 23 21.24 9.36 -26.41
CA ALA A 23 21.74 8.00 -26.25
C ALA A 23 21.85 7.37 -27.64
N ARG A 24 23.04 7.10 -28.15
CA ARG A 24 23.29 6.37 -29.41
C ARG A 24 23.96 5.03 -29.09
N GLY A 25 23.55 3.95 -29.76
CA GLY A 25 24.02 2.58 -29.50
C GLY A 25 22.96 1.62 -28.90
N VAL A 26 21.88 2.14 -28.32
CA VAL A 26 20.72 1.34 -27.86
C VAL A 26 19.65 1.30 -28.96
N GLY A 27 18.85 0.24 -29.13
CA GLY A 27 17.76 0.26 -30.12
C GLY A 27 16.76 1.41 -29.85
N ARG A 28 16.21 2.06 -30.90
CA ARG A 28 15.22 3.15 -30.75
C ARG A 28 14.08 2.84 -29.75
N PRO A 29 13.41 1.66 -29.78
CA PRO A 29 12.34 1.38 -28.81
C PRO A 29 12.85 1.30 -27.36
N TRP A 30 14.05 0.77 -27.13
CA TRP A 30 14.63 0.63 -25.79
C TRP A 30 15.00 1.99 -25.18
N ARG A 31 15.54 2.92 -25.98
CA ARG A 31 15.87 4.28 -25.50
C ARG A 31 14.64 4.99 -24.97
N TRP A 32 13.54 4.93 -25.71
CA TRP A 32 12.29 5.55 -25.28
C TRP A 32 11.64 4.82 -24.11
N GLY A 33 11.73 3.49 -24.04
CA GLY A 33 11.28 2.72 -22.88
C GLY A 33 12.01 3.10 -21.59
N ILE A 34 13.34 3.23 -21.63
CA ILE A 34 14.15 3.64 -20.48
C ILE A 34 13.86 5.09 -20.10
N ALA A 35 13.80 6.00 -21.08
CA ALA A 35 13.46 7.40 -20.82
C ALA A 35 12.06 7.56 -20.19
N ALA A 36 11.09 6.76 -20.63
CA ALA A 36 9.75 6.73 -20.05
C ALA A 36 9.75 6.21 -18.61
N ALA A 37 10.51 5.15 -18.31
CA ALA A 37 10.64 4.61 -16.95
C ALA A 37 11.32 5.61 -15.99
N LEU A 38 12.35 6.34 -16.45
CA LEU A 38 12.98 7.42 -15.69
C LEU A 38 12.02 8.58 -15.46
N ALA A 39 11.30 9.01 -16.50
CA ALA A 39 10.29 10.07 -16.40
C ALA A 39 9.18 9.69 -15.41
N LEU A 40 8.73 8.43 -15.41
CA LEU A 40 7.76 7.92 -14.46
C LEU A 40 8.27 8.04 -13.01
N GLY A 41 9.53 7.68 -12.75
CA GLY A 41 10.14 7.85 -11.43
C GLY A 41 10.17 9.32 -10.97
N VAL A 42 10.50 10.25 -11.87
CA VAL A 42 10.46 11.70 -11.58
C VAL A 42 9.04 12.18 -11.29
N ILE A 43 8.05 11.74 -12.06
CA ILE A 43 6.63 12.10 -11.87
C ILE A 43 6.13 11.58 -10.52
N ILE A 44 6.44 10.33 -10.16
CA ILE A 44 6.07 9.76 -8.85
C ILE A 44 6.71 10.57 -7.72
N GLY A 45 8.03 10.83 -7.81
CA GLY A 45 8.73 11.65 -6.81
C GLY A 45 8.14 13.06 -6.67
N ALA A 46 7.82 13.71 -7.80
CA ALA A 46 7.19 15.02 -7.86
C ALA A 46 5.83 15.02 -7.14
N TRP A 47 4.99 14.05 -7.49
CA TRP A 47 3.65 13.91 -6.96
C TRP A 47 3.67 13.77 -5.43
N HIS A 48 4.51 12.89 -4.92
CA HIS A 48 4.66 12.68 -3.48
C HIS A 48 5.23 13.92 -2.77
N GLN A 49 6.17 14.63 -3.37
CA GLN A 49 6.71 15.88 -2.80
C GLN A 49 5.66 16.99 -2.75
N LEU A 50 4.85 17.14 -3.80
CA LEU A 50 3.74 18.09 -3.84
C LEU A 50 2.70 17.76 -2.77
N ARG A 51 2.34 16.48 -2.63
CA ARG A 51 1.42 15.99 -1.61
C ARG A 51 1.94 16.29 -0.21
N LEU A 52 3.21 15.98 0.10
CA LEU A 52 3.83 16.33 1.39
C LEU A 52 3.80 17.85 1.66
N GLY A 53 4.06 18.66 0.63
CA GLY A 53 3.99 20.11 0.72
C GLY A 53 2.56 20.64 0.95
N GLU A 54 1.54 19.97 0.42
CA GLU A 54 0.13 20.26 0.69
C GLU A 54 -0.24 19.91 2.13
N GLY A 55 0.08 18.70 2.60
CA GLY A 55 -0.19 18.28 3.97
C GLY A 55 0.59 19.06 5.03
N ALA A 56 1.71 19.69 4.67
CA ALA A 56 2.44 20.62 5.55
C ALA A 56 1.80 22.02 5.62
N ARG A 57 1.09 22.45 4.57
CA ARG A 57 0.45 23.77 4.49
C ARG A 57 -0.97 23.76 5.01
N ASP A 58 -1.72 22.70 4.71
CA ASP A 58 -3.15 22.60 4.94
C ASP A 58 -3.49 21.17 5.35
N TRP A 59 -3.06 20.80 6.55
CA TRP A 59 -3.25 19.46 7.11
C TRP A 59 -4.73 19.12 7.24
N GLU A 60 -5.57 20.07 7.65
CA GLU A 60 -6.98 19.86 7.93
C GLU A 60 -7.77 19.44 6.68
N ARG A 61 -7.52 20.10 5.56
CA ARG A 61 -8.12 19.71 4.28
C ARG A 61 -7.65 18.35 3.80
N VAL A 62 -6.34 18.06 3.91
CA VAL A 62 -5.78 16.77 3.50
C VAL A 62 -6.35 15.64 4.35
N ARG A 63 -6.41 15.83 5.67
CA ARG A 63 -7.03 14.89 6.61
C ARG A 63 -8.48 14.64 6.24
N SER A 64 -9.28 15.69 6.11
CA SER A 64 -10.71 15.57 5.80
C SER A 64 -10.97 14.85 4.47
N ALA A 65 -10.16 15.11 3.44
CA ALA A 65 -10.28 14.46 2.14
C ALA A 65 -9.90 12.97 2.19
N ASP A 66 -8.83 12.61 2.91
CA ASP A 66 -8.42 11.22 3.06
C ASP A 66 -9.37 10.44 4.00
N GLU A 67 -9.91 11.06 5.06
CA GLU A 67 -10.94 10.46 5.93
C GLU A 67 -12.28 10.26 5.20
N LEU A 68 -12.70 11.20 4.34
CA LEU A 68 -13.91 11.02 3.52
C LEU A 68 -13.75 9.86 2.54
N ARG A 69 -12.60 9.77 1.86
CA ARG A 69 -12.31 8.62 0.96
C ARG A 69 -12.31 7.32 1.74
N ALA A 70 -11.68 7.29 2.92
CA ALA A 70 -11.70 6.11 3.78
C ALA A 70 -13.12 5.75 4.23
N ALA A 71 -13.99 6.72 4.53
CA ALA A 71 -15.38 6.47 4.88
C ALA A 71 -16.15 5.80 3.73
N ASP A 72 -15.97 6.26 2.50
CA ASP A 72 -16.64 5.68 1.33
C ASP A 72 -16.13 4.27 0.99
N GLU A 73 -14.83 4.05 1.07
CA GLU A 73 -14.20 2.72 0.87
C GLU A 73 -14.62 1.75 1.97
N LEU A 74 -14.72 2.22 3.21
CA LEU A 74 -15.19 1.40 4.33
C LEU A 74 -16.64 0.99 4.15
N ARG A 75 -17.49 1.91 3.69
CA ARG A 75 -18.91 1.63 3.40
C ARG A 75 -19.03 0.55 2.33
N GLN A 76 -18.31 0.70 1.21
CA GLN A 76 -18.28 -0.31 0.16
C GLN A 76 -17.80 -1.66 0.68
N GLY A 77 -16.71 -1.69 1.45
CA GLY A 77 -16.20 -2.96 1.98
C GLY A 77 -17.12 -3.61 3.03
N LEU A 78 -17.86 -2.84 3.83
CA LEU A 78 -18.90 -3.38 4.71
C LEU A 78 -20.09 -3.94 3.91
N ASP A 79 -20.50 -3.27 2.84
CA ASP A 79 -21.55 -3.76 1.93
C ASP A 79 -21.11 -5.05 1.23
N ASP A 80 -19.84 -5.14 0.81
CA ASP A 80 -19.26 -6.37 0.27
C ASP A 80 -19.27 -7.52 1.30
N ILE A 81 -18.94 -7.24 2.57
CA ILE A 81 -19.05 -8.19 3.68
C ILE A 81 -20.50 -8.67 3.82
N PHE A 82 -21.47 -7.74 3.81
CA PHE A 82 -22.89 -8.07 3.94
C PHE A 82 -23.35 -9.04 2.85
N ASP A 83 -23.05 -8.74 1.59
CA ASP A 83 -23.47 -9.57 0.45
C ASP A 83 -22.82 -10.95 0.49
N ARG A 84 -21.51 -10.97 0.72
CA ARG A 84 -20.70 -12.19 0.75
C ARG A 84 -21.10 -13.12 1.90
N ASP A 85 -21.29 -12.59 3.10
CA ASP A 85 -21.53 -13.38 4.30
C ASP A 85 -23.00 -13.82 4.40
N THR A 86 -23.93 -13.00 3.90
CA THR A 86 -25.32 -13.41 3.71
C THR A 86 -25.39 -14.62 2.76
N LEU A 87 -24.64 -14.57 1.65
CA LEU A 87 -24.56 -15.70 0.72
C LEU A 87 -23.90 -16.93 1.35
N ALA A 88 -22.87 -16.74 2.18
CA ALA A 88 -22.21 -17.82 2.90
C ALA A 88 -23.17 -18.50 3.89
N ALA A 89 -23.91 -17.73 4.70
CA ALA A 89 -24.93 -18.25 5.61
C ALA A 89 -26.03 -19.01 4.85
N ALA A 90 -26.49 -18.50 3.71
CA ALA A 90 -27.48 -19.19 2.87
C ALA A 90 -26.92 -20.48 2.22
N GLN A 91 -25.63 -20.51 1.86
CA GLN A 91 -24.97 -21.72 1.37
C GLN A 91 -24.78 -22.77 2.48
N ALA A 92 -24.38 -22.33 3.68
CA ALA A 92 -24.28 -23.19 4.86
C ALA A 92 -25.66 -23.77 5.24
N ALA A 93 -26.72 -22.96 5.17
CA ALA A 93 -28.09 -23.43 5.39
C ALA A 93 -28.50 -24.52 4.38
N ARG A 94 -28.19 -24.34 3.09
CA ARG A 94 -28.46 -25.37 2.08
C ARG A 94 -27.69 -26.67 2.34
N ALA A 95 -26.44 -26.59 2.78
CA ALA A 95 -25.67 -27.76 3.17
C ALA A 95 -26.30 -28.48 4.38
N ALA A 96 -26.70 -27.73 5.41
CA ALA A 96 -27.34 -28.25 6.61
C ALA A 96 -28.73 -28.84 6.37
N GLY A 97 -29.49 -28.30 5.42
CA GLY A 97 -30.82 -28.80 5.06
C GLY A 97 -30.80 -30.20 4.46
N ASN A 98 -29.69 -30.57 3.81
CA ASN A 98 -29.48 -31.91 3.25
C ASN A 98 -28.90 -32.90 4.27
N ALA A 99 -28.44 -32.42 5.43
CA ALA A 99 -27.79 -33.24 6.44
C ALA A 99 -28.80 -33.73 7.49
N ARG A 100 -28.77 -35.03 7.81
CA ARG A 100 -29.60 -35.59 8.90
C ARG A 100 -29.08 -35.23 10.30
N GLY A 101 -27.83 -34.82 10.42
CA GLY A 101 -27.18 -34.42 11.67
C GLY A 101 -25.72 -34.04 11.44
N ALA A 102 -24.95 -33.88 12.51
CA ALA A 102 -23.51 -33.63 12.43
C ALA A 102 -22.79 -34.82 11.78
N ASN A 103 -22.11 -34.58 10.66
CA ASN A 103 -21.28 -35.58 10.00
C ASN A 103 -20.09 -34.91 9.29
N GLN A 104 -19.06 -35.70 8.99
CA GLN A 104 -17.82 -35.19 8.38
C GLN A 104 -18.08 -34.40 7.09
N ALA A 105 -19.01 -34.87 6.25
CA ALA A 105 -19.35 -34.21 5.00
C ALA A 105 -19.92 -32.79 5.20
N LEU A 106 -20.68 -32.55 6.29
CA LEU A 106 -21.17 -31.23 6.64
C LEU A 106 -20.01 -30.33 7.10
N PHE A 107 -19.12 -30.81 7.96
CA PHE A 107 -17.93 -30.06 8.39
C PHE A 107 -17.05 -29.67 7.20
N ASP A 108 -16.73 -30.62 6.33
CA ASP A 108 -15.92 -30.38 5.13
C ASP A 108 -16.61 -29.38 4.19
N ARG A 109 -17.95 -29.47 4.05
CA ARG A 109 -18.71 -28.55 3.22
C ARG A 109 -18.72 -27.13 3.78
N LEU A 110 -18.88 -26.97 5.10
CA LEU A 110 -18.81 -25.66 5.75
C LEU A 110 -17.41 -25.06 5.61
N GLU A 111 -16.35 -25.85 5.77
CA GLU A 111 -14.97 -25.39 5.59
C GLU A 111 -14.70 -24.97 4.12
N SER A 112 -15.22 -25.71 3.14
CA SER A 112 -15.15 -25.32 1.71
C SER A 112 -15.83 -23.97 1.48
N ILE A 113 -17.07 -23.78 1.98
CA ILE A 113 -17.81 -22.53 1.84
C ILE A 113 -17.04 -21.39 2.52
N ARG A 114 -16.51 -21.63 3.73
CA ARG A 114 -15.73 -20.65 4.47
C ARG A 114 -14.51 -20.17 3.68
N ARG A 115 -13.74 -21.10 3.11
CA ARG A 115 -12.55 -20.77 2.30
C ARG A 115 -12.90 -20.09 0.98
N GLU A 116 -13.91 -20.58 0.27
CA GLU A 116 -14.37 -20.01 -1.00
C GLU A 116 -14.89 -18.58 -0.83
N ARG A 117 -15.56 -18.31 0.29
CA ARG A 117 -16.17 -17.01 0.58
C ARG A 117 -15.29 -16.11 1.43
N GLY A 118 -14.21 -16.60 2.02
CA GLY A 118 -13.32 -15.81 2.86
C GLY A 118 -13.97 -15.32 4.17
N VAL A 119 -14.97 -16.02 4.69
CA VAL A 119 -15.63 -15.66 5.96
C VAL A 119 -14.79 -16.13 7.14
N THR A 120 -14.77 -15.36 8.23
CA THR A 120 -14.01 -15.75 9.43
C THR A 120 -14.49 -17.09 10.00
N ALA A 121 -15.79 -17.26 10.23
CA ALA A 121 -16.36 -18.52 10.70
C ALA A 121 -17.79 -18.77 10.21
N LEU A 122 -18.16 -20.06 10.13
CA LEU A 122 -19.49 -20.54 9.80
C LEU A 122 -19.95 -21.54 10.86
N ALA A 123 -21.21 -21.42 11.26
CA ALA A 123 -21.83 -22.30 12.23
C ALA A 123 -23.23 -22.70 11.79
N VAL A 124 -23.65 -23.90 12.19
CA VAL A 124 -25.03 -24.34 12.08
C VAL A 124 -25.49 -24.73 13.47
N TYR A 125 -26.63 -24.21 13.88
CA TYR A 125 -27.29 -24.50 15.15
C TYR A 125 -28.57 -25.30 14.93
N GLU A 126 -28.87 -26.18 15.88
CA GLU A 126 -30.17 -26.84 15.99
C GLU A 126 -31.25 -25.85 16.44
N PRO A 127 -32.55 -26.19 16.31
CA PRO A 127 -33.66 -25.30 16.69
C PRO A 127 -33.64 -24.81 18.15
N ASP A 128 -32.98 -25.54 19.04
CA ASP A 128 -32.79 -25.19 20.45
C ASP A 128 -31.59 -24.26 20.70
N GLY A 129 -30.84 -23.89 19.65
CA GLY A 129 -29.64 -23.06 19.73
C GLY A 129 -28.36 -23.82 20.10
N SER A 130 -28.41 -25.15 20.19
CA SER A 130 -27.22 -25.98 20.37
C SER A 130 -26.40 -26.08 19.07
N PRO A 131 -25.06 -26.11 19.14
CA PRO A 131 -24.22 -26.18 17.95
C PRO A 131 -24.30 -27.56 17.29
N LEU A 132 -24.58 -27.59 15.98
CA LEU A 132 -24.60 -28.81 15.17
C LEU A 132 -23.27 -29.04 14.46
N ALA A 133 -22.77 -28.02 13.76
CA ALA A 133 -21.54 -28.08 12.98
C ALA A 133 -20.90 -26.70 12.89
N TRP A 134 -19.59 -26.67 12.69
CA TRP A 134 -18.78 -25.47 12.79
C TRP A 134 -17.57 -25.53 11.84
N ALA A 135 -17.20 -24.39 11.26
CA ALA A 135 -15.97 -24.22 10.49
C ALA A 135 -15.34 -22.85 10.74
N GLY A 136 -14.01 -22.79 10.85
CA GLY A 136 -13.26 -21.57 11.14
C GLY A 136 -13.07 -21.29 12.63
N GLU A 137 -12.49 -20.14 12.94
CA GLU A 137 -12.21 -19.71 14.31
C GLU A 137 -13.13 -18.56 14.71
N HIS A 138 -13.85 -18.72 15.82
CA HIS A 138 -14.59 -17.64 16.46
C HIS A 138 -14.22 -17.62 17.94
N ARG A 139 -14.10 -16.42 18.47
CA ARG A 139 -13.68 -16.19 19.85
C ARG A 139 -14.80 -15.55 20.64
N GLY A 140 -15.08 -16.11 21.80
CA GLY A 140 -16.18 -15.68 22.67
C GLY A 140 -17.50 -16.38 22.35
N THR A 141 -18.57 -15.92 22.98
CA THR A 141 -19.90 -16.54 22.87
C THR A 141 -20.69 -15.91 21.72
N VAL A 142 -21.27 -16.72 20.85
CA VAL A 142 -22.23 -16.24 19.84
C VAL A 142 -23.54 -15.83 20.55
N PRO A 143 -24.05 -14.60 20.34
CA PRO A 143 -25.25 -14.12 21.01
C PRO A 143 -26.47 -15.03 20.81
N ASP A 144 -27.31 -15.17 21.84
CA ASP A 144 -28.49 -16.04 21.81
C ASP A 144 -29.46 -15.67 20.69
N SER A 145 -29.64 -14.38 20.43
CA SER A 145 -30.48 -13.87 19.33
C SER A 145 -29.98 -14.29 17.95
N VAL A 146 -28.66 -14.47 17.79
CA VAL A 146 -28.02 -14.94 16.56
C VAL A 146 -28.17 -16.46 16.44
N ARG A 147 -27.90 -17.20 17.52
CA ARG A 147 -28.05 -18.68 17.55
C ARG A 147 -29.48 -19.13 17.26
N ALA A 148 -30.45 -18.40 17.80
CA ALA A 148 -31.88 -18.64 17.58
C ALA A 148 -32.41 -18.07 16.24
N GLY A 149 -31.57 -17.38 15.46
CA GLY A 149 -31.97 -16.79 14.18
C GLY A 149 -33.07 -15.73 14.30
N LEU A 150 -33.11 -15.01 15.43
CA LEU A 150 -34.10 -13.95 15.70
C LEU A 150 -33.76 -12.64 14.99
N SER A 151 -32.50 -12.47 14.60
CA SER A 151 -32.02 -11.30 13.86
C SER A 151 -31.27 -11.76 12.62
N PHE A 152 -31.67 -11.24 11.46
CA PHE A 152 -31.00 -11.50 10.18
C PHE A 152 -29.54 -11.06 10.21
N SER A 153 -29.27 -9.91 10.82
CA SER A 153 -27.92 -9.36 11.00
C SER A 153 -27.79 -8.74 12.38
N SER A 154 -26.64 -8.90 13.02
CA SER A 154 -26.36 -8.31 14.34
C SER A 154 -24.88 -8.03 14.51
N TYR A 155 -24.53 -6.91 15.14
CA TYR A 155 -23.17 -6.66 15.62
C TYR A 155 -23.10 -6.91 17.12
N SER A 156 -22.04 -7.59 17.56
CA SER A 156 -21.74 -7.77 18.97
C SER A 156 -20.27 -7.49 19.23
N ALA A 157 -20.02 -6.52 20.10
CA ALA A 157 -18.70 -6.17 20.59
C ALA A 157 -18.51 -6.74 22.00
N GLY A 158 -17.53 -7.63 22.15
CA GLY A 158 -16.95 -7.97 23.44
C GLY A 158 -15.74 -7.09 23.76
N PRO A 159 -15.14 -7.23 24.95
CA PRO A 159 -13.95 -6.47 25.34
C PRO A 159 -12.72 -6.75 24.48
N LEU A 160 -12.68 -7.91 23.80
CA LEU A 160 -11.51 -8.37 23.04
C LEU A 160 -11.78 -8.49 21.54
N PHE A 161 -13.03 -8.75 21.14
CA PHE A 161 -13.40 -9.06 19.76
C PHE A 161 -14.76 -8.45 19.40
N GLY A 162 -14.86 -7.85 18.22
CA GLY A 162 -16.10 -7.36 17.64
C GLY A 162 -16.46 -8.13 16.38
N TYR A 163 -17.61 -8.79 16.40
CA TYR A 163 -18.10 -9.58 15.27
C TYR A 163 -19.40 -9.01 14.71
N VAL A 164 -19.53 -9.08 13.38
CA VAL A 164 -20.84 -8.99 12.72
C VAL A 164 -21.30 -10.40 12.34
N TYR A 165 -22.59 -10.67 12.56
CA TYR A 165 -23.22 -11.94 12.31
C TYR A 165 -24.31 -11.79 11.26
N PHE A 166 -24.43 -12.79 10.39
CA PHE A 166 -25.49 -12.93 9.40
C PHE A 166 -26.14 -14.31 9.57
N THR A 167 -27.46 -14.34 9.66
CA THR A 167 -28.20 -15.58 9.94
C THR A 167 -29.12 -15.96 8.79
N HIS A 168 -29.25 -17.27 8.59
CA HIS A 168 -30.20 -17.85 7.66
C HIS A 168 -30.94 -19.01 8.33
N ARG A 169 -32.25 -18.83 8.55
CA ARG A 169 -33.10 -19.81 9.22
C ARG A 169 -33.70 -20.79 8.22
N LEU A 170 -33.60 -22.08 8.52
CA LEU A 170 -34.16 -23.16 7.71
C LEU A 170 -35.62 -23.46 8.12
N PRO A 171 -36.43 -24.07 7.24
CA PRO A 171 -37.79 -24.50 7.56
C PRO A 171 -37.90 -25.49 8.73
N ASN A 172 -36.87 -26.32 8.95
CA ASN A 172 -36.81 -27.26 10.06
C ASN A 172 -36.40 -26.61 11.41
N GLY A 173 -36.24 -25.29 11.44
CA GLY A 173 -35.89 -24.52 12.63
C GLY A 173 -34.38 -24.35 12.85
N ARG A 174 -33.52 -25.08 12.14
CA ARG A 174 -32.06 -24.90 12.20
C ARG A 174 -31.66 -23.49 11.74
N VAL A 175 -30.52 -23.02 12.21
CA VAL A 175 -30.00 -21.69 11.86
C VAL A 175 -28.56 -21.82 11.40
N ALA A 176 -28.27 -21.37 10.19
CA ALA A 176 -26.90 -21.16 9.74
C ALA A 176 -26.46 -19.73 10.05
N VAL A 177 -25.24 -19.57 10.51
CA VAL A 177 -24.66 -18.29 10.92
C VAL A 177 -23.31 -18.12 10.24
N ALA A 178 -23.11 -16.99 9.57
CA ALA A 178 -21.81 -16.47 9.19
C ALA A 178 -21.38 -15.41 10.19
N ALA A 179 -20.13 -15.49 10.64
CA ALA A 179 -19.53 -14.52 11.54
C ALA A 179 -18.27 -13.95 10.91
N GLU A 180 -18.14 -12.63 10.96
CA GLU A 180 -16.97 -11.90 10.46
C GLU A 180 -16.34 -11.07 11.57
N LEU A 181 -15.03 -11.24 11.75
CA LEU A 181 -14.26 -10.50 12.74
C LEU A 181 -13.95 -9.10 12.21
N LEU A 182 -14.61 -8.10 12.79
CA LEU A 182 -14.38 -6.71 12.43
C LEU A 182 -13.21 -6.11 13.20
N GLU A 183 -13.08 -6.37 14.50
CA GLU A 183 -12.07 -5.75 15.36
C GLU A 183 -11.55 -6.76 16.40
N ALA A 184 -10.24 -6.72 16.66
CA ALA A 184 -9.61 -7.45 17.75
C ALA A 184 -8.67 -6.53 18.53
N HIS A 185 -8.69 -6.64 19.86
CA HIS A 185 -7.83 -5.86 20.76
C HIS A 185 -6.63 -6.66 21.30
N VAL A 186 -6.45 -7.88 20.78
CA VAL A 186 -5.35 -8.80 21.11
C VAL A 186 -4.85 -9.42 19.82
N GLU A 187 -3.58 -9.84 19.81
CA GLU A 187 -3.03 -10.57 18.68
C GLU A 187 -3.90 -11.80 18.41
N VAL A 188 -4.45 -11.82 17.19
CA VAL A 188 -5.11 -12.99 16.66
C VAL A 188 -4.00 -13.93 16.19
N GLY A 189 -4.07 -15.18 16.61
CA GLY A 189 -3.04 -16.17 16.32
C GLY A 189 -3.16 -16.66 14.89
N GLU A 190 -3.55 -17.91 14.71
CA GLU A 190 -3.94 -18.42 13.38
C GLU A 190 -5.31 -17.83 12.98
N GLY A 191 -5.48 -17.41 11.72
CA GLY A 191 -6.75 -16.89 11.22
C GLY A 191 -6.62 -15.74 10.22
N THR A 192 -7.76 -15.29 9.68
CA THR A 192 -7.83 -14.07 8.87
C THR A 192 -7.65 -12.86 9.81
N PRO A 193 -6.79 -11.88 9.49
CA PRO A 193 -6.64 -10.68 10.29
C PRO A 193 -7.98 -9.92 10.38
N PRO A 194 -8.26 -9.22 11.50
CA PRO A 194 -9.47 -8.42 11.64
C PRO A 194 -9.63 -7.42 10.49
N TYR A 195 -10.87 -7.17 10.09
CA TYR A 195 -11.16 -6.24 9.01
C TYR A 195 -10.65 -4.82 9.31
N ALA A 196 -10.78 -4.34 10.55
CA ALA A 196 -10.27 -3.03 10.99
C ALA A 196 -8.76 -2.89 10.77
N GLU A 197 -7.99 -3.93 11.05
CA GLU A 197 -6.54 -3.94 10.93
C GLU A 197 -6.14 -3.91 9.45
N THR A 198 -6.73 -4.79 8.64
CA THR A 198 -6.51 -4.82 7.18
C THR A 198 -6.88 -3.48 6.53
N PHE A 199 -7.98 -2.86 6.99
CA PHE A 199 -8.41 -1.55 6.53
C PHE A 199 -7.40 -0.46 6.96
N ALA A 200 -6.92 -0.51 8.21
CA ALA A 200 -5.92 0.40 8.71
C ALA A 200 -4.59 0.27 7.98
N GLU A 201 -4.14 -0.92 7.59
CA GLU A 201 -2.92 -1.07 6.79
C GLU A 201 -3.06 -0.39 5.41
N ARG A 202 -4.23 -0.55 4.78
CA ARG A 202 -4.48 -0.03 3.44
C ARG A 202 -4.72 1.48 3.41
N PHE A 203 -5.50 2.00 4.35
CA PHE A 203 -5.96 3.40 4.37
C PHE A 203 -5.34 4.23 5.48
N GLY A 204 -4.60 3.61 6.42
CA GLY A 204 -3.92 4.20 7.58
C GLY A 204 -4.79 5.01 8.50
N VAL A 205 -6.09 4.71 8.48
CA VAL A 205 -7.08 5.14 9.44
C VAL A 205 -7.75 3.88 9.94
N ALA A 206 -7.78 3.68 11.27
CA ALA A 206 -8.41 2.52 11.86
C ALA A 206 -9.89 2.83 12.14
N PRO A 207 -10.84 2.06 11.58
CA PRO A 207 -12.22 2.13 11.99
C PRO A 207 -12.37 1.46 13.36
N ARG A 208 -13.23 2.05 14.20
CA ARG A 208 -13.74 1.46 15.43
C ARG A 208 -15.22 1.22 15.27
N PHE A 209 -15.66 0.05 15.69
CA PHE A 209 -17.04 -0.36 15.55
C PHE A 209 -17.71 -0.34 16.92
N THR A 210 -18.94 0.14 16.99
CA THR A 210 -19.72 0.18 18.23
C THR A 210 -21.18 -0.11 17.95
N THR A 211 -21.91 -0.56 18.96
CA THR A 211 -23.36 -0.71 18.88
C THR A 211 -23.99 0.68 18.73
N PRO A 212 -25.03 0.85 17.89
CA PRO A 212 -25.60 2.18 17.62
C PRO A 212 -26.14 2.93 18.84
N GLU A 213 -26.47 2.20 19.92
CA GLU A 213 -26.93 2.76 21.18
C GLU A 213 -25.82 3.46 21.99
N PHE A 214 -24.56 3.08 21.76
CA PHE A 214 -23.38 3.63 22.45
C PHE A 214 -22.53 4.52 21.53
N ALA A 215 -23.00 4.82 20.33
CA ALA A 215 -22.27 5.62 19.37
C ALA A 215 -22.26 7.11 19.76
N PRO A 216 -21.11 7.80 19.71
CA PRO A 216 -21.06 9.26 19.85
C PRO A 216 -21.85 9.93 18.72
N GLN A 217 -22.79 10.81 19.06
CA GLN A 217 -23.73 11.36 18.06
C GLN A 217 -23.09 12.23 16.97
N ASP A 218 -21.96 12.90 17.27
CA ASP A 218 -21.40 13.92 16.38
C ASP A 218 -20.31 13.40 15.42
N SER A 219 -19.84 12.16 15.59
CA SER A 219 -18.67 11.63 14.86
C SER A 219 -18.83 10.21 14.32
N ALA A 220 -19.97 9.57 14.59
CA ALA A 220 -20.26 8.23 14.12
C ALA A 220 -21.21 8.26 12.92
N TRP A 221 -20.95 7.41 11.93
CA TRP A 221 -21.93 7.12 10.89
C TRP A 221 -22.47 5.70 11.08
N ASP A 222 -23.77 5.55 10.86
CA ASP A 222 -24.48 4.28 11.08
C ASP A 222 -24.45 3.43 9.82
N TRP A 223 -23.89 2.23 9.93
CA TRP A 223 -24.01 1.21 8.89
C TRP A 223 -25.33 0.46 9.03
N LYS A 224 -26.08 0.40 7.93
CA LYS A 224 -27.45 -0.10 7.89
C LYS A 224 -27.51 -1.39 7.08
N GLY A 225 -28.19 -2.38 7.63
CA GLY A 225 -28.46 -3.64 6.96
C GLY A 225 -29.79 -3.63 6.21
N TYR A 226 -30.31 -4.84 6.03
CA TYR A 226 -31.61 -5.09 5.42
C TYR A 226 -32.73 -4.26 6.07
N GLN A 227 -33.61 -3.67 5.23
CA GLN A 227 -34.71 -2.79 5.63
C GLN A 227 -34.28 -1.51 6.39
N GLY A 228 -33.03 -1.09 6.27
CA GLY A 228 -32.54 0.16 6.86
C GLY A 228 -32.34 0.10 8.38
N ARG A 229 -32.38 -1.08 8.99
CA ARG A 229 -32.04 -1.26 10.41
C ARG A 229 -30.54 -1.04 10.61
N ARG A 230 -30.19 -0.31 11.67
CA ARG A 230 -28.79 -0.05 12.04
C ARG A 230 -28.17 -1.32 12.60
N ILE A 231 -27.08 -1.76 11.98
CA ILE A 231 -26.31 -2.93 12.46
C ILE A 231 -25.28 -2.44 13.48
N LEU A 232 -24.48 -1.46 13.10
CA LEU A 232 -23.40 -0.89 13.91
C LEU A 232 -23.16 0.57 13.53
N SER A 233 -22.39 1.25 14.36
CA SER A 233 -21.89 2.60 14.08
C SER A 233 -20.37 2.56 13.99
N VAL A 234 -19.83 3.41 13.12
CA VAL A 234 -18.40 3.47 12.83
C VAL A 234 -17.85 4.82 13.24
N VAL A 235 -16.72 4.81 13.93
CA VAL A 235 -15.93 6.01 14.23
C VAL A 235 -14.49 5.77 13.77
N PHE A 236 -13.85 6.74 13.14
CA PHE A 236 -12.43 6.64 12.81
C PHE A 236 -11.55 7.12 13.95
N THR A 237 -10.45 6.42 14.20
CA THR A 237 -9.33 7.03 14.95
C THR A 237 -8.77 8.17 14.11
N THR A 238 -8.63 9.37 14.68
CA THR A 238 -8.15 10.55 13.96
C THR A 238 -6.82 10.26 13.25
N LEU A 239 -6.76 10.52 11.94
CA LEU A 239 -5.52 10.38 11.20
C LEU A 239 -4.50 11.41 11.72
N THR A 240 -3.30 10.97 12.08
CA THR A 240 -2.22 11.87 12.51
C THR A 240 -1.36 12.29 11.33
N GLN A 241 -0.85 13.52 11.39
CA GLN A 241 0.01 14.07 10.33
C GLN A 241 1.29 13.25 10.15
N GLU A 242 1.84 12.71 11.25
CA GLU A 242 3.02 11.87 11.25
C GLU A 242 2.81 10.55 10.50
N ARG A 243 1.78 9.77 10.88
CA ARG A 243 1.44 8.50 10.20
C ARG A 243 1.08 8.70 8.73
N TRP A 244 0.41 9.80 8.41
CA TRP A 244 0.14 10.15 7.02
C TRP A 244 1.44 10.44 6.25
N ARG A 245 2.34 11.25 6.81
CA ARG A 245 3.63 11.58 6.18
C ARG A 245 4.45 10.33 5.93
N GLU A 246 4.56 9.46 6.93
CA GLU A 246 5.30 8.20 6.83
C GLU A 246 4.80 7.36 5.65
N ARG A 247 3.49 7.18 5.51
CA ARG A 247 2.89 6.43 4.39
C ARG A 247 3.10 7.09 3.04
N VAL A 248 2.96 8.41 2.95
CA VAL A 248 3.24 9.14 1.71
C VAL A 248 4.71 9.00 1.32
N VAL A 249 5.64 9.06 2.27
CA VAL A 249 7.06 8.86 2.02
C VAL A 249 7.34 7.41 1.59
N LEU A 250 6.80 6.43 2.31
CA LEU A 250 7.01 5.01 2.00
C LEU A 250 6.47 4.64 0.62
N GLY A 251 5.25 5.08 0.28
CA GLY A 251 4.66 4.89 -1.05
C GLY A 251 5.49 5.55 -2.15
N GLY A 252 5.98 6.78 -1.90
CA GLY A 252 6.85 7.49 -2.85
C GLY A 252 8.18 6.76 -3.06
N ARG A 253 8.79 6.24 -1.99
CA ARG A 253 10.03 5.45 -2.03
C ARG A 253 9.86 4.20 -2.88
N TRP A 254 8.82 3.40 -2.63
CA TRP A 254 8.57 2.17 -3.40
C TRP A 254 8.23 2.46 -4.86
N GLY A 255 7.44 3.50 -5.14
CA GLY A 255 7.13 3.90 -6.50
C GLY A 255 8.36 4.35 -7.29
N VAL A 256 9.22 5.18 -6.70
CA VAL A 256 10.49 5.61 -7.33
C VAL A 256 11.44 4.42 -7.50
N ALA A 257 11.58 3.57 -6.48
CA ALA A 257 12.42 2.37 -6.54
C ALA A 257 11.96 1.40 -7.65
N GLY A 258 10.64 1.18 -7.78
CA GLY A 258 10.06 0.34 -8.83
C GLY A 258 10.30 0.89 -10.23
N ALA A 259 10.05 2.19 -10.45
CA ALA A 259 10.30 2.85 -11.74
C ALA A 259 11.79 2.79 -12.13
N TRP A 260 12.66 2.88 -11.13
CA TRP A 260 14.09 2.84 -11.35
C TRP A 260 14.62 1.43 -11.57
N LEU A 261 14.13 0.42 -10.84
CA LEU A 261 14.39 -0.99 -11.11
C LEU A 261 14.00 -1.34 -12.55
N LEU A 262 12.82 -0.88 -13.00
CA LEU A 262 12.38 -1.05 -14.38
C LEU A 262 13.38 -0.43 -15.37
N SER A 263 13.87 0.78 -15.10
CA SER A 263 14.87 1.45 -15.93
C SER A 263 16.17 0.66 -16.02
N VAL A 264 16.66 0.11 -14.91
CA VAL A 264 17.87 -0.73 -14.85
C VAL A 264 17.66 -2.04 -15.60
N LEU A 265 16.51 -2.69 -15.44
CA LEU A 265 16.17 -3.92 -16.18
C LEU A 265 16.12 -3.67 -17.69
N LEU A 266 15.51 -2.57 -18.12
CA LEU A 266 15.45 -2.18 -19.53
C LEU A 266 16.85 -1.85 -20.09
N LEU A 267 17.69 -1.17 -19.30
CA LEU A 267 19.09 -0.92 -19.66
C LEU A 267 19.89 -2.22 -19.79
N GLY A 268 19.74 -3.15 -18.84
CA GLY A 268 20.38 -4.46 -18.88
C GLY A 268 19.96 -5.30 -20.07
N ALA A 269 18.66 -5.35 -20.37
CA ALA A 269 18.13 -6.06 -21.54
C ALA A 269 18.59 -5.43 -22.87
N ALA A 270 18.64 -4.11 -22.95
CA ALA A 270 19.19 -3.39 -24.10
C ALA A 270 20.69 -3.70 -24.31
N TRP A 271 21.46 -3.78 -23.23
CA TRP A 271 22.90 -4.07 -23.25
C TRP A 271 23.23 -5.53 -23.60
N ALA A 272 22.48 -6.48 -23.06
CA ALA A 272 22.62 -7.90 -23.36
C ALA A 272 22.40 -8.22 -24.84
N ARG A 273 21.58 -7.41 -25.54
CA ARG A 273 21.35 -7.53 -26.97
C ARG A 273 22.43 -6.91 -27.85
N THR A 274 23.21 -5.96 -27.34
CA THR A 274 24.18 -5.18 -28.13
C THR A 274 25.64 -5.55 -27.89
N SER A 275 25.96 -6.33 -26.85
CA SER A 275 27.35 -6.69 -26.53
C SER A 275 27.58 -8.21 -26.36
N ARG A 276 28.75 -8.69 -26.80
CA ARG A 276 29.24 -10.08 -26.65
C ARG A 276 30.19 -10.24 -25.44
N GLY A 277 30.14 -9.34 -24.45
CA GLY A 277 31.09 -9.33 -23.33
C GLY A 277 30.65 -8.55 -22.09
N TRP A 278 30.67 -9.28 -20.96
CA TRP A 278 30.62 -8.91 -19.52
C TRP A 278 29.50 -7.97 -19.06
N GLY A 279 28.31 -8.55 -18.89
CA GLY A 279 27.15 -7.97 -18.17
C GLY A 279 27.27 -7.92 -16.63
N ILE A 280 28.46 -8.14 -16.08
CA ILE A 280 28.74 -8.23 -14.65
C ILE A 280 28.55 -6.89 -13.90
N PRO A 281 28.96 -5.71 -14.39
CA PRO A 281 28.81 -4.46 -13.63
C PRO A 281 27.35 -3.96 -13.59
N LEU A 282 26.55 -4.25 -14.62
CA LEU A 282 25.12 -3.89 -14.66
C LEU A 282 24.28 -4.83 -13.77
N ALA A 283 24.65 -6.11 -13.71
CA ALA A 283 24.10 -7.06 -12.75
C ALA A 283 24.52 -6.73 -11.31
N ALA A 284 25.77 -6.30 -11.08
CA ALA A 284 26.25 -5.87 -9.75
C ALA A 284 25.57 -4.58 -9.28
N VAL A 285 25.33 -3.63 -10.20
CA VAL A 285 24.49 -2.45 -9.91
C VAL A 285 23.06 -2.92 -9.62
N ALA A 286 22.40 -3.69 -10.49
CA ALA A 286 21.05 -4.20 -10.21
C ALA A 286 20.94 -4.97 -8.88
N LEU A 287 21.94 -5.77 -8.51
CA LEU A 287 22.00 -6.55 -7.27
C LEU A 287 22.23 -5.65 -6.03
N ALA A 288 23.16 -4.69 -6.11
CA ALA A 288 23.39 -3.71 -5.05
C ALA A 288 22.12 -2.88 -4.77
N LEU A 289 21.30 -2.68 -5.79
CA LEU A 289 20.05 -1.92 -5.71
C LEU A 289 18.87 -2.74 -5.20
N PHE A 290 18.93 -4.06 -5.36
CA PHE A 290 18.04 -4.99 -4.68
C PHE A 290 18.29 -5.00 -3.15
N VAL A 291 19.52 -4.71 -2.73
CA VAL A 291 19.94 -4.62 -1.31
C VAL A 291 19.65 -3.24 -0.69
N LEU A 292 19.55 -2.19 -1.51
CA LEU A 292 19.43 -0.80 -1.02
C LEU A 292 18.13 -0.42 -0.27
N PRO A 293 16.95 -1.03 -0.49
CA PRO A 293 15.79 -0.74 0.34
C PRO A 293 15.68 -1.67 1.56
N LEU A 294 16.60 -2.64 1.74
CA LEU A 294 16.58 -3.60 2.86
C LEU A 294 17.36 -3.10 4.10
N GLY A 295 17.95 -1.90 4.03
CA GLY A 295 18.63 -1.27 5.16
C GLY A 295 17.63 -0.74 6.19
N ALA A 296 17.61 -1.40 7.36
CA ALA A 296 16.88 -1.09 8.60
C ALA A 296 15.54 -1.80 8.82
N MET A 297 15.53 -3.13 8.78
CA MET A 297 14.75 -3.90 9.74
C MET A 297 15.57 -4.05 11.03
N GLY A 298 15.50 -3.09 11.95
CA GLY A 298 16.26 -3.16 13.20
C GLY A 298 16.05 -1.97 14.13
N ALA A 299 15.15 -2.15 15.10
CA ALA A 299 14.93 -1.37 16.32
C ALA A 299 14.23 0.01 16.24
N PRO A 300 13.37 0.37 17.23
CA PRO A 300 12.41 1.48 17.14
C PRO A 300 12.97 2.86 17.55
N GLY A 301 14.29 2.98 17.78
CA GLY A 301 14.89 4.15 18.44
C GLY A 301 15.51 5.21 17.53
N ASP A 302 15.90 4.86 16.29
CA ASP A 302 16.60 5.77 15.36
C ASP A 302 15.65 6.44 14.33
N LEU A 303 14.34 6.21 14.45
CA LEU A 303 13.30 6.64 13.51
C LEU A 303 12.87 8.12 13.66
N PHE A 304 13.39 8.84 14.66
CA PHE A 304 13.02 10.24 14.94
C PHE A 304 14.10 11.26 14.56
N SER A 305 14.95 10.96 13.58
CA SER A 305 15.76 11.99 12.92
C SER A 305 15.02 12.52 11.68
N PRO A 306 14.73 13.83 11.59
CA PRO A 306 14.07 14.46 10.44
C PRO A 306 14.83 14.36 9.09
N LEU A 307 15.93 13.61 9.04
CA LEU A 307 16.89 13.50 7.94
C LEU A 307 17.23 12.05 7.54
N GLY A 308 16.53 11.04 8.06
CA GLY A 308 16.85 9.61 7.85
C GLY A 308 16.62 9.05 6.44
N PHE A 309 17.46 9.43 5.47
CA PHE A 309 17.75 8.69 4.25
C PHE A 309 19.18 8.15 4.37
N VAL A 310 19.38 7.02 5.05
CA VAL A 310 20.72 6.45 5.23
C VAL A 310 20.91 5.25 4.32
N LEU A 311 21.51 5.52 3.16
CA LEU A 311 22.34 4.57 2.43
C LEU A 311 23.65 4.39 3.23
N PRO A 312 24.26 3.19 3.32
CA PRO A 312 25.46 2.94 4.12
C PRO A 312 26.70 3.46 3.38
N VAL A 313 26.78 4.78 3.18
CA VAL A 313 27.92 5.52 2.66
C VAL A 313 28.08 6.76 3.52
N PRO A 314 29.29 7.15 3.96
CA PRO A 314 29.47 8.32 4.80
C PRO A 314 28.98 9.61 4.12
N GLY A 315 27.92 10.20 4.66
CA GLY A 315 27.30 11.47 4.25
C GLY A 315 25.88 11.31 3.69
N ASP A 316 24.92 12.09 4.22
CA ASP A 316 23.47 12.02 3.93
C ASP A 316 23.13 12.37 2.45
N PRO A 317 22.80 11.39 1.58
CA PRO A 317 22.48 11.69 0.19
C PRO A 317 20.98 11.83 -0.04
N THR A 318 20.55 13.03 -0.46
CA THR A 318 19.16 13.28 -0.88
C THR A 318 18.85 12.62 -2.24
N LEU A 319 17.56 12.43 -2.57
CA LEU A 319 17.10 12.00 -3.91
C LEU A 319 17.77 12.82 -5.04
N GLY A 320 17.99 14.11 -4.80
CA GLY A 320 18.71 15.00 -5.71
C GLY A 320 20.18 14.61 -5.89
N GLN A 321 20.88 14.23 -4.82
CA GLN A 321 22.26 13.72 -4.92
C GLN A 321 22.33 12.40 -5.68
N LEU A 322 21.34 11.52 -5.50
CA LEU A 322 21.26 10.27 -6.25
C LEU A 322 21.03 10.51 -7.75
N LEU A 323 20.15 11.45 -8.10
CA LEU A 323 19.94 11.88 -9.49
C LEU A 323 21.18 12.57 -10.08
N VAL A 324 21.95 13.31 -9.29
CA VAL A 324 23.24 13.91 -9.72
C VAL A 324 24.29 12.83 -9.96
N VAL A 325 24.39 11.82 -9.09
CA VAL A 325 25.29 10.68 -9.29
C VAL A 325 24.89 9.89 -10.54
N LEU A 326 23.59 9.72 -10.78
CA LEU A 326 23.08 9.04 -11.98
C LEU A 326 23.26 9.87 -13.24
N ALA A 327 23.10 11.19 -13.18
CA ALA A 327 23.42 12.08 -14.28
C ALA A 327 24.93 12.05 -14.59
N ALA A 328 25.78 12.03 -13.55
CA ALA A 328 27.22 11.89 -13.69
C ALA A 328 27.64 10.54 -14.29
N LEU A 329 27.00 9.44 -13.86
CA LEU A 329 27.20 8.10 -14.42
C LEU A 329 26.70 8.00 -15.86
N ALA A 330 25.53 8.57 -16.16
CA ALA A 330 24.98 8.63 -17.52
C ALA A 330 25.90 9.44 -18.45
N VAL A 331 26.39 10.60 -18.00
CA VAL A 331 27.38 11.43 -18.72
C VAL A 331 28.70 10.66 -18.89
N GLY A 332 29.16 9.96 -17.86
CA GLY A 332 30.37 9.13 -17.90
C GLY A 332 30.26 7.99 -18.91
N LEU A 333 29.13 7.27 -18.93
CA LEU A 333 28.83 6.21 -19.89
C LEU A 333 28.67 6.75 -21.32
N LEU A 334 28.00 7.89 -21.48
CA LEU A 334 27.88 8.61 -22.76
C LEU A 334 29.23 9.08 -23.28
N SER A 335 30.13 9.55 -22.40
CA SER A 335 31.46 10.02 -22.77
C SER A 335 32.39 8.89 -23.25
N ARG A 336 32.12 7.64 -22.84
CA ARG A 336 32.85 6.43 -23.27
C ARG A 336 32.23 5.73 -24.47
N SER A 337 30.97 6.03 -24.81
CA SER A 337 30.37 5.56 -26.05
C SER A 337 31.01 6.28 -27.24
N ARG A 338 31.89 5.58 -27.96
CA ARG A 338 32.58 6.06 -29.17
C ARG A 338 31.58 6.26 -30.31
N SER A 339 30.78 7.32 -30.29
CA SER A 339 29.99 7.74 -31.47
C SER A 339 29.32 9.11 -31.29
N LEU A 340 30.12 10.16 -31.13
CA LEU A 340 29.66 11.53 -31.32
C LEU A 340 30.56 12.19 -32.37
N PRO A 341 30.09 12.50 -33.59
CA PRO A 341 30.93 13.16 -34.61
C PRO A 341 31.37 14.59 -34.21
N LEU A 342 30.75 15.18 -33.18
CA LEU A 342 31.20 16.42 -32.54
C LEU A 342 32.10 16.19 -31.30
N ALA A 343 32.15 14.96 -30.77
CA ALA A 343 33.08 14.64 -29.69
C ALA A 343 34.52 14.63 -30.19
N ASP A 344 34.82 14.15 -31.40
CA ASP A 344 36.23 14.12 -31.83
C ASP A 344 36.87 15.52 -31.98
N ARG A 345 36.07 16.61 -31.92
CA ARG A 345 36.54 18.00 -31.94
C ARG A 345 36.63 18.69 -30.58
N VAL A 346 36.01 18.14 -29.55
CA VAL A 346 35.98 18.74 -28.21
C VAL A 346 37.02 18.03 -27.35
N PRO A 347 38.15 18.67 -26.99
CA PRO A 347 39.22 18.02 -26.22
C PRO A 347 38.67 17.46 -24.91
N LEU A 348 39.24 16.33 -24.48
CA LEU A 348 38.80 15.58 -23.30
C LEU A 348 38.74 16.46 -22.04
N ALA A 349 39.66 17.44 -21.94
CA ALA A 349 39.69 18.45 -20.90
C ALA A 349 38.44 19.35 -20.89
N LEU A 350 37.92 19.76 -22.06
CA LEU A 350 36.72 20.58 -22.16
C LEU A 350 35.46 19.79 -21.81
N ARG A 351 35.42 18.48 -22.11
CA ARG A 351 34.34 17.59 -21.62
C ARG A 351 34.37 17.41 -20.12
N ALA A 352 35.56 17.19 -19.55
CA ALA A 352 35.73 17.07 -18.11
C ALA A 352 35.36 18.38 -17.40
N LEU A 353 35.68 19.53 -17.99
CA LEU A 353 35.25 20.85 -17.50
C LEU A 353 33.75 21.06 -17.60
N LEU A 354 33.10 20.68 -18.70
CA LEU A 354 31.65 20.80 -18.84
C LEU A 354 30.89 19.85 -17.90
N ALA A 355 31.37 18.60 -17.76
CA ALA A 355 30.81 17.64 -16.81
C ALA A 355 31.05 18.09 -15.37
N GLY A 356 32.26 18.54 -15.05
CA GLY A 356 32.60 19.10 -13.74
C GLY A 356 31.81 20.36 -13.41
N GLY A 357 31.60 21.24 -14.40
CA GLY A 357 30.78 22.45 -14.27
C GLY A 357 29.30 22.15 -14.12
N ALA A 358 28.76 21.15 -14.85
CA ALA A 358 27.39 20.69 -14.67
C ALA A 358 27.19 20.04 -13.29
N LEU A 359 28.18 19.28 -12.81
CA LEU A 359 28.14 18.61 -11.50
C LEU A 359 28.31 19.62 -10.35
N ALA A 360 29.21 20.60 -10.49
CA ALA A 360 29.36 21.71 -9.57
C ALA A 360 28.13 22.62 -9.56
N GLY A 361 27.54 22.90 -10.73
CA GLY A 361 26.31 23.68 -10.87
C GLY A 361 25.11 22.97 -10.25
N ALA A 362 24.97 21.66 -10.46
CA ALA A 362 23.94 20.84 -9.82
C ALA A 362 24.15 20.78 -8.30
N ALA A 363 25.39 20.62 -7.83
CA ALA A 363 25.72 20.64 -6.41
C ALA A 363 25.47 22.02 -5.77
N ALA A 364 25.76 23.11 -6.48
CA ALA A 364 25.48 24.47 -6.05
C ALA A 364 23.97 24.76 -6.00
N LEU A 365 23.20 24.30 -6.98
CA LEU A 365 21.74 24.35 -6.99
C LEU A 365 21.14 23.56 -5.82
N VAL A 366 21.68 22.37 -5.54
CA VAL A 366 21.26 21.56 -4.38
C VAL A 366 21.59 22.27 -3.07
N ARG A 367 22.81 22.85 -2.93
CA ARG A 367 23.19 23.62 -1.74
C ARG A 367 22.34 24.89 -1.56
N ALA A 368 22.09 25.63 -2.63
CA ALA A 368 21.22 26.81 -2.62
C ALA A 368 19.75 26.44 -2.33
N SER A 369 19.33 25.24 -2.72
CA SER A 369 18.00 24.70 -2.38
C SER A 369 17.91 24.11 -0.97
N ALA A 370 19.05 23.95 -0.29
CA ALA A 370 19.18 23.40 1.06
C ALA A 370 19.55 24.47 2.11
N SER A 371 19.94 25.68 1.70
CA SER A 371 20.16 26.79 2.62
C SER A 371 18.82 27.29 3.17
N PRO A 372 18.66 27.41 4.51
CA PRO A 372 17.53 28.11 5.06
C PRO A 372 17.58 29.57 4.58
N ALA A 373 16.50 30.06 3.98
CA ALA A 373 16.35 31.48 3.72
C ALA A 373 16.46 32.22 5.05
N ALA A 374 17.35 33.22 5.11
CA ALA A 374 17.39 34.20 6.19
C ALA A 374 16.12 35.06 6.18
#